data_AF-A0A0T6AE72-F1
#
_entry.id   AF-A0A0T6AE72-F1
#
_cell.length_a   1.000
_cell.length_b   1.000
_cell.length_c   1.000
_cell.angle_alpha   90.00
_cell.angle_beta   90.00
_cell.angle_gamma   90.00
#
_symmetry.space_group_name_H-M   'P 1'
#
loop_
_entity.id
_entity.type
_entity.pdbx_description
1 polymer ?
#
loop_
_entity_poly.entity_id
_entity_poly.type
_entity_poly.pdbx_seq_one_letter_code
_entity_poly.pdbx_strand_id
1 'polypeptide(L)' 'MGKDDTNINPVFEYVRFGSISYHRGYLTKDQIQQALAEQLEDNVSGRPHRLLGTILRERGWLSEEQEKSILDEMGVG' A
#
# COMPACT_ATOMS: atom_id res chain seq x y z
N MET A 1 -27.49 -5.02 2.54
CA MET A 1 -26.22 -4.64 1.91
C MET A 1 -25.17 -4.80 3.01
N GLY A 2 -24.55 -5.95 3.23
CA GLY A 2 -23.72 -6.68 2.28
C GLY A 2 -22.26 -6.64 2.74
N LYS A 3 -22.05 -7.04 4.01
CA LYS A 3 -20.80 -7.40 4.72
C LYS A 3 -19.89 -6.28 5.25
N ASP A 4 -19.95 -6.13 6.58
CA ASP A 4 -18.92 -5.55 7.45
C ASP A 4 -17.70 -6.50 7.60
N ASP A 5 -17.19 -7.04 6.50
CA ASP A 5 -16.05 -7.98 6.50
C ASP A 5 -14.75 -7.25 6.18
N THR A 6 -14.26 -6.44 7.14
CA THR A 6 -12.84 -6.17 7.46
C THR A 6 -12.73 -4.84 8.21
N ASN A 7 -13.06 -4.84 9.51
CA ASN A 7 -12.47 -3.87 10.44
C ASN A 7 -10.99 -4.23 10.70
N ILE A 8 -10.21 -4.33 9.61
CA ILE A 8 -8.77 -4.47 9.69
C ILE A 8 -8.28 -3.07 10.04
N ASN A 9 -7.65 -2.93 11.19
CA ASN A 9 -7.02 -1.66 11.54
C ASN A 9 -6.06 -1.29 10.40
N PRO A 10 -6.21 -0.09 9.79
CA PRO A 10 -5.48 0.30 8.60
C PRO A 10 -3.97 0.05 8.71
N VAL A 11 -3.42 0.20 9.91
CA VAL A 11 -2.01 -0.08 10.22
C VAL A 11 -1.57 -1.49 9.78
N PHE A 12 -2.41 -2.52 9.93
CA PHE A 12 -2.04 -3.89 9.55
C PHE A 12 -1.94 -4.08 8.04
N GLU A 13 -2.74 -3.37 7.24
CA GLU A 13 -2.72 -3.51 5.78
C GLU A 13 -1.41 -2.97 5.21
N TYR A 14 -1.00 -1.77 5.61
CA TYR A 14 0.23 -1.16 5.10
C TYR A 14 1.47 -1.91 5.58
N VAL A 15 1.47 -2.41 6.83
CA VAL A 15 2.57 -3.22 7.36
C VAL A 15 2.71 -4.51 6.56
N ARG A 16 1.59 -5.19 6.27
CA ARG A 16 1.62 -6.44 5.50
C ARG A 16 2.02 -6.20 4.06
N PHE A 17 1.46 -5.18 3.42
CA PHE A 17 1.84 -4.77 2.05
C PHE A 17 3.33 -4.43 1.96
N GLY A 18 3.84 -3.61 2.87
CA GLY A 18 5.25 -3.24 2.95
C GLY A 18 6.17 -4.44 3.19
N SER A 19 5.77 -5.36 4.07
CA SER A 19 6.53 -6.59 4.35
C SER A 19 6.65 -7.48 3.11
N ILE A 20 5.53 -7.79 2.46
CA ILE A 20 5.50 -8.65 1.26
C ILE A 20 6.33 -8.03 0.13
N SER A 21 6.12 -6.74 -0.15
CA SER A 21 6.84 -6.03 -1.22
C SER A 21 8.35 -5.95 -1.00
N TYR A 22 8.80 -5.79 0.26
CA TYR A 22 10.22 -5.85 0.62
C TYR A 22 10.79 -7.26 0.46
N HIS A 23 10.10 -8.28 0.98
CA HIS A 23 10.56 -9.68 0.91
C HIS A 23 10.63 -10.21 -0.53
N ARG A 24 9.78 -9.72 -1.42
CA ARG A 24 9.82 -10.01 -2.86
C ARG A 24 10.89 -9.25 -3.62
N GLY A 25 11.57 -8.29 -2.97
CA GLY A 25 12.60 -7.45 -3.59
C GLY A 25 12.05 -6.42 -4.57
N TYR A 26 10.74 -6.13 -4.54
CA TYR A 26 10.13 -5.12 -5.40
C TYR A 26 10.44 -3.71 -4.91
N LEU A 27 10.45 -3.54 -3.58
CA LEU A 27 10.64 -2.25 -2.94
C LEU A 27 11.74 -2.31 -1.89
N THR A 28 12.44 -1.20 -1.74
CA THR A 28 13.35 -0.94 -0.62
C THR A 28 12.60 -0.37 0.58
N LYS A 29 13.21 -0.46 1.76
CA LYS A 29 12.67 0.17 2.98
C LYS A 29 12.43 1.66 2.80
N ASP A 30 13.36 2.35 2.13
CA ASP A 30 13.31 3.79 1.92
C ASP A 30 12.13 4.18 1.01
N GLN A 31 11.87 3.43 -0.06
CA GLN A 31 10.71 3.66 -0.94
C GLN A 31 9.40 3.48 -0.19
N ILE A 32 9.30 2.43 0.64
CA ILE A 32 8.11 2.18 1.47
C ILE A 32 7.89 3.32 2.47
N GLN A 33 8.94 3.75 3.17
CA GLN A 33 8.87 4.84 4.14
C GLN A 33 8.49 6.17 3.50
N GLN A 34 9.04 6.49 2.33
CA GLN A 34 8.70 7.71 1.59
C GLN A 34 7.24 7.70 1.14
N ALA A 35 6.75 6.60 0.60
CA ALA A 35 5.36 6.50 0.16
C ALA A 35 4.37 6.56 1.34
N LEU A 36 4.71 5.98 2.50
CA LEU A 36 3.93 6.11 3.73
C LEU A 36 3.90 7.56 4.25
N ALA A 37 5.02 8.27 4.20
CA ALA A 37 5.08 9.67 4.59
C ALA A 37 4.20 10.55 3.68
N GLU A 38 4.23 10.31 2.37
CA GLU A 38 3.37 10.99 1.39
C GLU A 38 1.89 10.68 1.62
N GLN A 39 1.54 9.41 1.89
CA GLN A 39 0.17 9.03 2.21
C GLN A 39 -0.35 9.74 3.46
N LEU A 40 0.49 9.85 4.49
CA LEU A 40 0.16 10.59 5.71
C LEU A 40 -0.03 12.09 5.41
N GLU A 41 0.85 12.68 4.61
CA GLU A 41 0.77 14.09 4.21
C GLU A 41 -0.54 14.39 3.45
N ASP A 42 -0.94 13.52 2.50
CA ASP A 42 -2.22 13.66 1.79
C ASP A 42 -3.41 13.66 2.75
N ASN A 43 -3.41 12.72 3.70
CA ASN A 43 -4.49 12.53 4.66
C ASN A 43 -4.65 13.73 5.60
N VAL A 44 -3.56 14.34 6.05
CA VAL A 44 -3.61 15.51 6.94
C VAL A 44 -3.82 16.82 6.19
N SER A 45 -3.49 16.87 4.90
CA SER A 45 -3.61 18.08 4.07
C SER A 45 -4.98 18.24 3.40
N GLY A 46 -5.92 17.31 3.63
CA GLY A 46 -7.24 17.32 2.99
C GLY A 46 -7.19 17.02 1.49
N ARG A 47 -6.10 16.44 0.99
CA ARG A 47 -6.00 15.95 -0.40
C ARG A 47 -6.83 14.68 -0.54
N PRO A 48 -7.21 14.30 -1.78
CA PRO A 48 -7.83 13.00 -2.02
C PRO A 48 -6.96 11.88 -1.43
N HIS A 49 -7.59 10.97 -0.68
CA HIS A 49 -6.89 9.81 -0.13
C HIS A 49 -6.35 8.93 -1.26
N ARG A 50 -5.04 8.66 -1.23
CA ARG A 50 -4.38 7.69 -2.10
C ARG A 50 -3.96 6.48 -1.29
N LEU A 51 -4.12 5.29 -1.86
CA LEU A 51 -3.59 4.05 -1.28
C LEU A 51 -2.07 4.01 -1.44
N LEU A 52 -1.38 3.28 -0.56
CA LEU A 52 0.07 3.15 -0.59
C LEU A 52 0.54 2.60 -1.95
N GLY A 53 -0.13 1.57 -2.48
CA GLY A 53 0.16 0.99 -3.79
C GLY A 53 0.03 1.99 -4.94
N THR A 54 -0.99 2.85 -4.91
CA THR A 54 -1.16 3.95 -5.88
C THR A 54 0.03 4.90 -5.88
N ILE A 55 0.47 5.37 -4.71
CA ILE A 55 1.61 6.29 -4.59
C ILE A 55 2.88 5.63 -5.15
N LEU A 56 3.11 4.37 -4.81
CA LEU A 56 4.27 3.60 -5.29
C LEU A 56 4.28 3.44 -6.82
N ARG A 57 3.12 3.24 -7.44
CA ARG A 57 2.98 3.19 -8.91
C ARG A 57 3.19 4.54 -9.57
N GLU A 58 2.60 5.62 -9.02
CA GLU A 58 2.80 6.98 -9.52
C GLU A 58 4.27 7.43 -9.47
N ARG A 59 5.02 6.95 -8.47
CA ARG A 59 6.47 7.14 -8.34
C ARG A 59 7.31 6.25 -9.29
N GLY A 60 6.67 5.29 -9.98
CA GLY A 60 7.35 4.33 -10.85
C GLY A 60 8.17 3.27 -10.10
N TRP A 61 7.92 3.08 -8.79
CA TRP A 61 8.64 2.11 -7.97
C TRP A 61 7.98 0.74 -7.93
N LEU A 62 6.70 0.68 -8.28
CA LEU A 62 5.92 -0.55 -8.34
C LEU A 62 5.16 -0.59 -9.67
N SER A 63 5.10 -1.75 -10.31
CA SER A 63 4.24 -2.00 -11.48
C SER A 63 2.86 -2.48 -11.06
N GLU A 64 1.89 -2.42 -11.97
CA GLU A 64 0.54 -2.96 -11.73
C GLU A 64 0.57 -4.47 -11.46
N GLU A 65 1.41 -5.21 -12.18
CA GLU A 65 1.55 -6.65 -12.00
C GLU A 65 2.15 -7.00 -10.63
N GLN A 66 3.15 -6.23 -10.18
CA GLN A 66 3.73 -6.39 -8.86
C GLN A 66 2.72 -6.05 -7.76
N GLU A 67 2.00 -4.94 -7.88
CA GLU A 67 0.94 -4.56 -6.95
C GLU A 67 -0.11 -5.66 -6.84
N LYS A 68 -0.63 -6.13 -7.98
CA LYS A 68 -1.59 -7.24 -8.02
C LYS A 68 -1.06 -8.47 -7.29
N SER A 69 0.19 -8.85 -7.53
CA SER A 69 0.79 -10.03 -6.87
C SER A 69 0.88 -9.90 -5.34
N ILE A 70 1.05 -8.67 -4.82
CA ILE A 70 1.04 -8.39 -3.39
C ILE A 70 -0.38 -8.51 -2.84
N LEU A 71 -1.37 -7.92 -3.52
CA LEU A 71 -2.78 -7.96 -3.12
C LEU A 71 -3.35 -9.38 -3.14
N ASP A 72 -3.00 -10.18 -4.16
CA ASP A 72 -3.35 -11.60 -4.25
C ASP A 72 -2.81 -12.37 -3.02
N GLU A 73 -1.56 -12.12 -2.61
CA GLU A 73 -0.96 -12.73 -1.40
C GLU A 73 -1.60 -12.21 -0.11
N MET A 74 -2.05 -10.95 -0.13
CA MET A 74 -2.83 -10.40 0.97
C MET A 74 -4.22 -11.01 1.09
N GLY A 75 -4.73 -11.68 0.05
CA GLY A 75 -6.07 -12.24 -0.01
C GLY A 75 -7.15 -11.19 -0.28
N VAL A 76 -6.77 -10.07 -0.90
CA VAL A 76 -7.65 -8.92 -1.20
C VAL A 76 -7.59 -8.50 -2.68
N GLY A 77 -6.86 -9.25 -3.52
CA GLY A 77 -6.69 -9.01 -4.96
C GLY A 77 -7.72 -9.70 -5.84
#